data_AF-A0A5B7I8T1-F1
#
_entry.id   AF-A0A5B7I8T1-F1
#
_cell.length_a   1.000
_cell.length_b   1.000
_cell.length_c   1.000
_cell.angle_alpha   90.00
_cell.angle_beta   90.00
_cell.angle_gamma   90.00
#
_symmetry.space_group_name_H-M   'P 1'
#
loop_
_entity.id
_entity.type
_entity.pdbx_description
1 polymer ?
#
loop_
_entity_poly.entity_id
_entity_poly.type
_entity_poly.pdbx_seq_one_letter_code
_entity_poly.pdbx_strand_id
1 'polypeptide(L)'
;MQTTTTPPPPLNTGLMPFTEHGCTIDGFYYPDGAQVPGEPDKPCELCYCIRNHTACVMQECILMVPGCKPVFEEGVCCPVRYNCAHDEIEAVPTTTTLAPESNATTAPPTTTMLPGSSGCIHKGEFYADGSLINTEDPCEHCYCMMGDLCCSHPQLR
;
A
#
# COMPACT_ATOMS: atom_id res chain seq x y z
N MET A 1 36.27 -6.30 14.11
CA MET A 1 35.02 -5.73 13.58
C MET A 1 35.37 -5.07 12.26
N GLN A 2 35.03 -5.70 11.13
CA GLN A 2 35.32 -5.17 9.80
C GLN A 2 34.17 -4.24 9.39
N THR A 3 34.46 -2.96 9.19
CA THR A 3 33.53 -1.98 8.63
C THR A 3 33.58 -2.08 7.10
N THR A 4 32.51 -2.59 6.52
CA THR A 4 32.34 -2.66 5.06
C THR A 4 31.71 -1.36 4.59
N THR A 5 32.49 -0.46 4.00
CA THR A 5 32.01 0.76 3.38
C THR A 5 31.81 0.51 1.88
N THR A 6 30.56 0.37 1.46
CA THR A 6 30.21 0.18 0.05
C THR A 6 30.37 1.51 -0.71
N PRO A 7 31.11 1.56 -1.83
CA PRO A 7 31.24 2.78 -2.62
C PRO A 7 29.92 3.13 -3.33
N PRO A 8 29.62 4.43 -3.53
CA PRO A 8 28.41 4.86 -4.23
C PRO A 8 28.43 4.43 -5.71
N PRO A 9 27.26 4.14 -6.31
CA PRO A 9 27.17 3.70 -7.70
C PRO A 9 27.67 4.78 -8.68
N PRO A 10 28.23 4.39 -9.83
CA PRO A 10 28.78 5.33 -10.81
C PRO A 10 27.69 6.20 -11.45
N LEU A 11 28.00 7.49 -11.57
CA LEU A 11 27.15 8.51 -12.16
C LEU A 11 27.02 8.30 -13.68
N ASN A 12 25.89 7.75 -14.12
CA ASN A 12 25.56 7.64 -15.54
C ASN A 12 25.27 9.04 -16.11
N THR A 13 26.24 9.59 -16.83
CA THR A 13 26.13 10.91 -17.48
C THR A 13 25.39 10.77 -18.81
N GLY A 14 24.07 10.65 -18.73
CA GLY A 14 23.16 10.98 -19.82
C GLY A 14 22.88 12.49 -19.78
N LEU A 15 23.39 13.22 -20.77
CA LEU A 15 23.34 14.67 -20.88
C LEU A 15 21.90 15.23 -20.92
N MET A 16 21.44 15.82 -19.81
CA MET A 16 20.40 16.85 -19.78
C MET A 16 21.01 18.10 -19.10
N PRO A 17 21.21 19.21 -19.82
CA PRO A 17 21.86 20.39 -19.26
C PRO A 17 20.84 21.24 -18.50
N PHE A 18 20.57 20.90 -17.23
CA PHE A 18 19.90 21.80 -16.28
C PHE A 18 20.46 21.57 -14.87
N THR A 19 21.76 21.81 -14.66
CA THR A 19 22.40 21.75 -13.33
C THR A 19 22.22 23.05 -12.53
N GLU A 20 21.27 23.93 -12.89
CA GLU A 20 21.15 25.25 -12.27
C GLU A 20 20.21 25.26 -11.05
N HIS A 21 19.35 24.24 -10.91
CA HIS A 21 18.31 24.23 -9.90
C HIS A 21 18.40 22.99 -8.98
N GLY A 22 18.53 23.23 -7.68
CA GLY A 22 18.66 22.22 -6.63
C GLY A 22 18.75 22.84 -5.24
N CYS A 23 18.53 22.02 -4.21
CA CYS A 23 18.44 22.46 -2.82
C CYS A 23 19.64 21.94 -2.04
N THR A 24 20.20 22.78 -1.17
CA THR A 24 21.26 22.37 -0.24
C THR A 24 20.69 22.40 1.17
N ILE A 25 20.51 21.22 1.78
CA ILE A 25 19.93 21.05 3.11
C ILE A 25 20.94 20.28 3.96
N ASP A 26 21.34 20.84 5.10
CA ASP A 26 22.33 20.26 6.02
C ASP A 26 23.64 19.80 5.36
N GLY A 27 24.05 20.50 4.29
CA GLY A 27 25.27 20.19 3.54
C GLY A 27 25.10 19.11 2.47
N PHE A 28 23.90 18.55 2.31
CA PHE A 28 23.55 17.60 1.25
C PHE A 28 22.83 18.31 0.10
N TYR A 29 23.23 17.97 -1.12
CA TYR A 29 22.61 18.49 -2.34
C TYR A 29 21.49 17.55 -2.81
N TYR A 30 20.33 18.13 -3.10
CA TYR A 30 19.15 17.48 -3.65
C TYR A 30 18.84 18.09 -5.02
N PRO A 31 18.81 17.30 -6.10
CA PRO A 31 18.46 17.83 -7.42
C PRO A 31 16.99 18.29 -7.46
N ASP A 32 16.66 19.17 -8.40
CA ASP A 32 15.28 19.57 -8.66
C ASP A 32 14.36 18.34 -8.84
N GLY A 33 13.21 18.37 -8.18
CA GLY A 33 12.23 17.27 -8.12
C GLY A 33 12.54 16.18 -7.08
N ALA A 34 13.71 16.15 -6.45
CA ALA A 34 14.02 15.14 -5.45
C ALA A 34 13.20 15.33 -4.16
N GLN A 35 12.78 14.23 -3.55
CA GLN A 35 12.26 14.23 -2.19
C GLN A 35 13.39 14.62 -1.23
N VAL A 36 13.09 15.51 -0.29
CA VAL A 36 14.03 15.95 0.76
C VAL A 36 13.57 15.45 2.13
N PRO A 37 14.45 15.46 3.15
CA PRO A 37 14.05 15.08 4.51
C PRO A 37 12.89 15.96 5.02
N GLY A 38 11.87 15.32 5.59
CA GLY A 38 10.75 15.99 6.26
C GLY A 38 11.04 16.29 7.73
N GLU A 39 10.12 17.02 8.38
CA GLU A 39 10.20 17.29 9.81
C GLU A 39 9.70 16.08 10.64
N PRO A 40 10.41 15.63 11.69
CA PRO A 40 9.98 14.50 12.53
C PRO A 40 8.60 14.70 13.18
N ASP A 41 8.26 15.95 13.53
CA ASP A 41 6.99 16.31 14.15
C ASP A 41 5.82 16.40 13.14
N LYS A 42 6.12 16.30 11.84
CA LYS A 42 5.14 16.33 10.74
C LYS A 42 5.36 15.14 9.81
N PRO A 43 5.14 13.91 10.29
CA PRO A 43 5.42 12.70 9.51
C PRO A 43 4.61 12.62 8.20
N CYS A 44 3.48 13.34 8.14
CA CYS A 44 2.63 13.42 6.95
C CYS A 44 3.04 14.48 5.94
N GLU A 45 3.98 15.37 6.27
CA GLU A 45 4.48 16.37 5.36
C GLU A 45 5.57 15.76 4.47
N LEU A 46 5.31 15.75 3.17
CA LEU A 46 6.20 15.25 2.15
C LEU A 46 6.80 16.41 1.38
N CYS A 47 8.10 16.62 1.53
CA CYS A 47 8.80 17.75 0.97
C CYS A 47 9.66 17.36 -0.25
N TYR A 48 9.69 18.25 -1.23
CA TYR A 48 10.47 18.11 -2.45
C TYR A 48 11.29 19.36 -2.69
N CYS A 49 12.45 19.19 -3.32
CA CYS A 49 13.21 20.29 -3.86
C CYS A 49 12.57 20.77 -5.16
N ILE A 50 12.14 22.03 -5.20
CA ILE A 50 11.55 22.68 -6.36
C ILE A 50 12.24 24.03 -6.56
N ARG A 51 13.08 24.14 -7.59
CA ARG A 51 13.80 25.33 -8.03
C ARG A 51 14.49 26.07 -6.89
N ASN A 52 15.40 25.39 -6.18
CA ASN A 52 16.17 25.90 -5.03
C ASN A 52 15.34 26.17 -3.76
N HIS A 53 14.06 25.82 -3.74
CA HIS A 53 13.21 25.94 -2.57
C HIS A 53 12.60 24.58 -2.22
N THR A 54 12.37 24.35 -0.93
CA THR A 54 11.60 23.19 -0.49
C THR A 54 10.11 23.50 -0.62
N ALA A 55 9.37 22.65 -1.32
CA ALA A 55 7.91 22.69 -1.39
C ALA A 55 7.34 21.41 -0.82
N CYS A 56 6.36 21.53 0.08
CA CYS A 56 5.81 20.39 0.80
C CYS A 56 4.32 20.20 0.52
N VAL A 57 3.89 18.95 0.57
CA VAL A 57 2.48 18.55 0.47
C VAL A 57 2.14 17.65 1.65
N MET A 58 0.91 17.76 2.14
CA MET A 58 0.45 16.88 3.23
C MET A 58 -0.25 15.67 2.63
N GLN A 59 0.21 14.47 2.98
CA GLN A 59 -0.37 13.23 2.50
C GLN A 59 -1.66 12.89 3.27
N GLU A 60 -2.71 12.51 2.55
CA GLU A 60 -3.95 11.98 3.13
C GLU A 60 -3.99 10.46 2.89
N CYS A 61 -3.98 9.67 3.96
CA CYS A 61 -3.96 8.20 3.87
C CYS A 61 -4.97 7.49 4.79
N ILE A 62 -5.91 8.23 5.38
CA ILE A 62 -7.01 7.63 6.14
C ILE A 62 -8.04 7.09 5.15
N LEU A 63 -8.22 5.77 5.15
CA LEU A 63 -9.29 5.10 4.43
C LEU A 63 -10.51 5.01 5.34
N MET A 64 -11.65 5.52 4.84
CA MET A 64 -12.92 5.42 5.55
C MET A 64 -13.55 4.05 5.28
N VAL A 65 -13.40 3.12 6.23
CA VAL A 65 -14.05 1.81 6.18
C VAL A 65 -15.18 1.78 7.22
N PRO A 66 -16.43 1.51 6.83
CA PRO A 66 -17.54 1.37 7.79
C PRO A 66 -17.22 0.34 8.87
N GLY A 67 -17.49 0.68 10.13
CA GLY A 67 -17.26 -0.22 11.27
C GLY A 67 -15.79 -0.39 11.68
N CYS A 68 -14.83 0.23 10.99
CA CYS A 68 -13.42 0.17 11.34
C CYS A 68 -12.87 1.52 11.81
N LYS A 69 -11.94 1.49 12.77
CA LYS A 69 -11.24 2.67 13.29
C LYS A 69 -9.74 2.58 13.01
N PRO A 70 -9.10 3.62 12.45
CA PRO A 70 -7.67 3.62 12.23
C PRO A 70 -6.90 3.59 13.54
N VAL A 71 -5.74 2.93 13.54
CA VAL A 71 -4.78 2.91 14.64
C VAL A 71 -3.44 3.42 14.12
N PHE A 72 -2.89 4.42 14.82
CA PHE A 72 -1.64 5.08 14.49
C PHE A 72 -0.53 4.66 15.44
N GLU A 73 0.71 4.73 14.94
CA GLU A 73 1.93 4.61 15.73
C GLU A 73 2.69 5.93 15.71
N GLU A 74 3.42 6.21 16.79
CA GLU A 74 4.17 7.46 16.91
C GLU A 74 5.22 7.58 15.81
N GLY A 75 5.28 8.75 15.15
CA GLY A 75 6.20 9.03 14.04
C GLY A 75 5.79 8.43 12.69
N VAL A 76 4.70 7.66 12.63
CA VAL A 76 4.16 7.13 11.37
C VAL A 76 3.02 8.02 10.89
N CYS A 77 3.07 8.48 9.63
CA CYS A 77 1.99 9.32 9.11
C CYS A 77 0.66 8.57 9.00
N CYS A 78 0.69 7.41 8.35
CA CYS A 78 -0.53 6.69 7.99
C CYS A 78 -0.90 5.66 9.07
N PRO A 79 -2.17 5.26 9.17
CA PRO A 79 -2.58 4.19 10.08
C PRO A 79 -1.83 2.90 9.80
N VAL A 80 -1.25 2.27 10.82
CA VAL A 80 -0.55 0.98 10.67
C VAL A 80 -1.51 -0.20 10.64
N ARG A 81 -2.73 -0.02 11.16
CA ARG A 81 -3.81 -1.02 11.16
C ARG A 81 -5.18 -0.37 11.36
N TYR A 82 -6.23 -1.13 11.10
CA TYR A 82 -7.62 -0.75 11.39
C TYR A 82 -8.25 -1.74 12.36
N ASN A 83 -8.86 -1.24 13.43
CA ASN A 83 -9.67 -2.02 14.34
C ASN A 83 -11.10 -2.05 13.82
N CYS A 84 -11.48 -3.15 13.18
CA CYS A 84 -12.85 -3.38 12.76
C CYS A 84 -13.64 -3.98 13.92
N ALA A 85 -14.87 -3.52 14.12
CA ALA A 85 -15.86 -4.26 14.88
C ALA A 85 -16.22 -5.51 14.06
N HIS A 86 -15.37 -6.53 14.16
CA HIS A 86 -15.81 -7.87 13.84
C HIS A 86 -16.81 -8.22 14.92
N ASP A 87 -18.06 -8.47 14.56
CA ASP A 87 -18.87 -9.36 15.40
C ASP A 87 -18.02 -10.60 15.61
N GLU A 88 -17.74 -10.95 16.87
CA GLU A 88 -16.76 -11.97 17.25
C GLU A 88 -17.10 -13.32 16.60
N ILE A 89 -16.56 -13.57 15.41
CA ILE A 89 -16.41 -14.91 14.87
C ILE A 89 -14.99 -15.32 15.23
N GLU A 90 -14.94 -16.29 16.14
CA GLU A 90 -13.77 -16.79 16.84
C GLU A 90 -12.50 -16.83 15.99
N ALA A 91 -11.40 -16.41 16.61
CA ALA A 91 -10.06 -16.62 16.12
C ALA A 91 -9.85 -18.09 15.75
N VAL A 92 -10.01 -18.43 14.47
CA VAL A 92 -9.42 -19.65 13.93
C VAL A 92 -7.91 -19.45 14.04
N PRO A 93 -7.18 -20.25 14.85
CA PRO A 93 -5.75 -20.10 14.95
C PRO A 93 -5.16 -20.31 13.56
N THR A 94 -4.63 -19.25 12.95
CA THR A 94 -3.81 -19.35 11.76
C THR A 94 -2.45 -19.90 12.19
N THR A 95 -2.39 -21.19 12.48
CA THR A 95 -1.12 -21.92 12.51
C THR A 95 -0.67 -22.05 11.07
N THR A 96 0.18 -21.13 10.63
CA THR A 96 0.92 -21.18 9.36
C THR A 96 1.80 -22.43 9.36
N THR A 97 1.23 -23.58 8.98
CA THR A 97 1.99 -24.80 8.69
C THR A 97 2.25 -24.79 7.20
N LEU A 98 3.52 -24.66 6.83
CA LEU A 98 3.99 -24.79 5.45
C LEU A 98 3.51 -26.13 4.88
N ALA A 99 2.75 -26.09 3.79
CA ALA A 99 2.27 -27.27 3.08
C ALA A 99 3.44 -28.01 2.40
N PRO A 100 3.47 -29.37 2.39
CA PRO A 100 4.20 -30.10 1.38
C PRO A 100 3.35 -30.23 0.11
N GLU A 101 3.98 -30.05 -1.04
CA GLU A 101 3.44 -30.38 -2.35
C GLU A 101 3.09 -31.88 -2.43
N SER A 102 1.88 -32.22 -2.88
CA SER A 102 1.64 -33.49 -3.56
C SER A 102 0.43 -33.42 -4.50
N ASN A 103 0.69 -33.87 -5.73
CA ASN A 103 -0.15 -33.88 -6.91
C ASN A 103 -1.53 -34.52 -6.77
N ALA A 104 -2.46 -33.97 -7.58
CA ALA A 104 -3.60 -34.61 -8.25
C ALA A 104 -4.71 -35.25 -7.38
N THR A 105 -5.96 -34.79 -7.53
CA THR A 105 -6.98 -35.41 -8.40
C THR A 105 -8.32 -34.66 -8.25
N THR A 106 -9.03 -34.57 -9.36
CA THR A 106 -10.32 -33.93 -9.66
C THR A 106 -11.43 -34.17 -8.62
N ALA A 107 -11.93 -33.10 -8.00
CA ALA A 107 -13.31 -32.96 -7.52
C ALA A 107 -13.68 -31.46 -7.47
N PRO A 108 -14.89 -31.04 -7.86
CA PRO A 108 -15.32 -29.67 -7.63
C PRO A 108 -15.43 -29.41 -6.12
N PRO A 109 -15.00 -28.26 -5.60
CA PRO A 109 -15.30 -27.89 -4.22
C PRO A 109 -16.81 -27.64 -4.13
N THR A 110 -17.56 -28.65 -3.66
CA THR A 110 -18.91 -28.42 -3.14
C THR A 110 -18.75 -27.74 -1.79
N THR A 111 -18.55 -26.41 -1.82
CA THR A 111 -18.47 -25.60 -0.61
C THR A 111 -19.83 -25.62 0.05
N THR A 112 -19.91 -26.32 1.18
CA THR A 112 -21.08 -26.30 2.05
C THR A 112 -21.23 -24.87 2.54
N MET A 113 -22.32 -24.23 2.14
CA MET A 113 -22.67 -22.86 2.51
C MET A 113 -22.66 -22.73 4.03
N LEU A 114 -21.67 -22.03 4.57
CA LEU A 114 -21.71 -21.60 5.96
C LEU A 114 -22.67 -20.39 6.01
N PRO A 115 -23.77 -20.46 6.78
CA PRO A 115 -24.75 -19.40 6.81
C PRO A 115 -24.16 -18.21 7.57
N GLY A 116 -23.64 -17.22 6.84
CA GLY A 116 -23.11 -15.99 7.44
C GLY A 116 -21.94 -15.34 6.70
N SER A 117 -21.35 -15.96 5.68
CA SER A 117 -20.31 -15.30 4.88
C SER A 117 -20.95 -14.26 3.95
N SER A 118 -20.87 -12.99 4.32
CA SER A 118 -21.00 -11.91 3.34
C SER A 118 -19.93 -12.09 2.26
N GLY A 119 -20.29 -11.82 1.02
CA GLY A 119 -19.40 -12.00 -0.12
C GLY A 119 -20.05 -11.47 -1.37
N CYS A 120 -19.24 -11.18 -2.38
CA CYS A 120 -19.65 -10.46 -3.56
C CYS A 120 -19.88 -11.43 -4.72
N ILE A 121 -20.79 -11.07 -5.63
CA ILE A 121 -20.98 -11.79 -6.88
C ILE A 121 -20.53 -10.89 -8.02
N HIS A 122 -19.51 -11.31 -8.76
CA HIS A 122 -19.01 -10.59 -9.93
C HIS A 122 -18.93 -11.56 -11.12
N LYS A 123 -19.57 -11.20 -12.26
CA LYS A 123 -19.69 -12.05 -13.47
C LYS A 123 -20.24 -13.46 -13.20
N GLY A 124 -21.08 -13.62 -12.18
CA GLY A 124 -21.69 -14.90 -11.79
C GLY A 124 -20.78 -15.80 -10.94
N GLU A 125 -19.58 -15.34 -10.61
CA GLU A 125 -18.66 -16.01 -9.71
C GLU A 125 -18.73 -15.36 -8.31
N PHE A 126 -18.62 -16.18 -7.27
CA PHE A 126 -18.66 -15.72 -5.89
C PHE A 126 -17.25 -15.42 -5.39
N TYR A 127 -17.08 -14.25 -4.77
CA TYR A 127 -15.85 -13.77 -4.18
C TYR A 127 -16.06 -13.61 -2.68
N ALA A 128 -15.22 -14.25 -1.88
CA ALA A 128 -15.25 -14.08 -0.42
C ALA A 128 -14.85 -12.64 -0.04
N ASP A 129 -15.30 -12.16 1.11
CA ASP A 129 -14.87 -10.87 1.65
C ASP A 129 -13.33 -10.76 1.71
N GLY A 130 -12.80 -9.62 1.28
CA GLY A 130 -11.37 -9.34 1.15
C GLY A 130 -10.73 -9.82 -0.18
N SER A 131 -11.45 -10.56 -1.02
CA SER A 131 -10.89 -11.08 -2.27
C SER A 131 -10.68 -9.97 -3.32
N LEU A 132 -9.55 -10.05 -4.03
CA LEU A 132 -9.29 -9.26 -5.24
C LEU A 132 -10.13 -9.80 -6.40
N ILE A 133 -10.76 -8.90 -7.13
CA ILE A 133 -11.61 -9.22 -8.28
C ILE A 133 -10.90 -8.75 -9.54
N ASN A 134 -10.60 -9.70 -10.42
CA ASN A 134 -9.94 -9.40 -11.69
C ASN A 134 -10.95 -8.79 -12.67
N THR A 135 -10.69 -7.56 -13.09
CA THR A 135 -11.43 -6.85 -14.13
C THR A 135 -10.71 -6.97 -15.47
N GLU A 136 -11.38 -6.59 -16.55
CA GLU A 136 -10.75 -6.53 -17.88
C GLU A 136 -9.88 -5.28 -18.04
N ASP A 137 -10.12 -4.26 -17.23
CA ASP A 137 -9.35 -3.03 -17.19
C ASP A 137 -8.15 -3.18 -16.24
N PRO A 138 -6.90 -3.18 -16.73
CA PRO A 138 -5.72 -3.36 -15.90
C PRO A 138 -5.46 -2.20 -14.92
N CYS A 139 -6.10 -1.04 -15.12
CA CYS A 139 -6.00 0.08 -14.21
C CYS A 139 -7.04 -0.01 -13.09
N GLU A 140 -8.12 -0.76 -13.28
CA GLU A 140 -9.18 -0.92 -12.30
C GLU A 140 -8.81 -2.00 -11.27
N HIS A 141 -8.82 -1.63 -9.99
CA HIS A 141 -8.56 -2.56 -8.90
C HIS A 141 -9.82 -2.69 -8.05
N CYS A 142 -10.42 -3.87 -8.05
CA CYS A 142 -11.66 -4.15 -7.32
C CYS A 142 -11.44 -5.15 -6.18
N TYR A 143 -12.08 -4.88 -5.04
CA TYR A 143 -12.06 -5.74 -3.86
C TYR A 143 -13.49 -5.98 -3.36
N CYS A 144 -13.74 -7.19 -2.88
CA CYS A 144 -14.98 -7.48 -2.16
C CYS A 144 -14.86 -7.02 -0.70
N MET A 145 -15.76 -6.16 -0.24
CA MET A 145 -15.79 -5.68 1.14
C MET A 145 -17.20 -5.84 1.73
N MET A 146 -17.39 -6.83 2.60
CA MET A 146 -18.67 -7.07 3.31
C MET A 146 -19.86 -7.22 2.37
N GLY A 147 -19.66 -7.88 1.22
CA GLY A 147 -20.67 -8.03 0.17
C GLY A 147 -20.78 -6.87 -0.83
N ASP A 148 -20.06 -5.76 -0.63
CA ASP A 148 -20.00 -4.65 -1.58
C ASP A 148 -18.76 -4.72 -2.47
N LEU A 149 -18.95 -4.46 -3.77
CA LEU A 149 -17.88 -4.37 -4.77
C LEU A 149 -17.26 -2.97 -4.77
N CYS A 150 -16.03 -2.84 -4.28
CA CYS A 150 -15.31 -1.58 -4.20
C CYS A 150 -14.18 -1.53 -5.24
N CYS A 151 -14.34 -0.69 -6.25
CA CYS A 151 -13.38 -0.53 -7.34
C CYS A 151 -12.74 0.85 -7.31
N SER A 152 -11.42 0.90 -7.46
CA SER A 152 -10.67 2.13 -7.65
C SER A 152 -10.05 2.15 -9.04
N HIS A 153 -10.29 3.24 -9.76
CA HIS A 153 -9.59 3.56 -10.99
C HIS A 153 -8.69 4.76 -10.69
N PRO A 154 -7.35 4.61 -10.75
CA PRO A 154 -6.45 5.73 -10.58
C PRO A 154 -6.65 6.66 -11.77
N GLN A 155 -7.51 7.67 -11.59
CA GLN A 155 -7.65 8.75 -12.55
C GLN A 155 -6.31 9.49 -12.58
N LEU A 156 -5.63 9.43 -13.72
CA LEU A 156 -4.42 10.19 -13.98
C LEU A 156 -4.83 11.68 -13.97
N ARG A 157 -4.56 12.38 -12.87
CA ARG A 157 -4.80 13.81 -12.75
C ARG A 157 -3.52 14.59 -13.00
#